data_AF-A0A9D2K5Y0-F1
#
_entry.id   AF-A0A9D2K5Y0-F1
#
_cell.length_a   1.000
_cell.length_b   1.000
_cell.length_c   1.000
_cell.angle_alpha   90.00
_cell.angle_beta   90.00
_cell.angle_gamma   90.00
#
_symmetry.space_group_name_H-M   'P 1'
#
loop_
_entity.id
_entity.type
_entity.pdbx_description
1 polymer ?
#
loop_
_entity_poly.entity_id
_entity_poly.type
_entity_poly.pdbx_seq_one_letter_code
_entity_poly.pdbx_strand_id
1 'polypeptide(L)'
;ENHFQSESPISLEDIYNEVFSLRDEQKQKLTEDLKQKFEAAESTFSDAPEEEREFLRLFSFISELAFDVYLKKMVIEGLIDQLREEALPKDKKKR
;
A
#
# COMPACT_ATOMS: atom_id res chain seq x y z
N GLU A 1 23.24 14.21 -28.66
CA GLU A 1 23.23 12.73 -28.71
C GLU A 1 24.51 12.22 -28.06
N ASN A 2 24.45 11.74 -26.81
CA ASN A 2 25.50 10.94 -26.15
C ASN A 2 25.04 10.52 -24.74
N HIS A 3 24.02 9.66 -24.64
CA HIS A 3 23.64 9.03 -23.36
C HIS A 3 23.46 7.51 -23.46
N PHE A 4 24.08 6.87 -24.46
CA PHE A 4 24.24 5.42 -24.53
C PHE A 4 25.69 5.04 -24.22
N GLN A 5 26.26 5.59 -23.13
CA GLN A 5 27.55 5.13 -22.63
C GLN A 5 27.32 3.87 -21.79
N SER A 6 27.79 2.78 -22.36
CA SER A 6 27.88 1.41 -21.87
C SER A 6 28.84 1.26 -20.67
N GLU A 7 28.61 2.00 -19.58
CA GLU A 7 29.34 1.83 -18.31
C GLU A 7 28.46 1.92 -17.06
N SER A 8 27.14 1.72 -17.19
CA SER A 8 26.32 1.37 -16.03
C SER A 8 26.30 -0.15 -15.88
N PRO A 9 26.69 -0.74 -14.73
CA PRO A 9 26.63 -2.18 -14.48
C PRO A 9 25.20 -2.75 -14.46
N ILE A 10 24.20 -1.89 -14.65
CA ILE A 10 22.79 -2.21 -14.68
C ILE A 10 22.24 -1.59 -15.97
N SER A 11 21.71 -2.44 -16.85
CA SER A 11 21.06 -1.98 -18.08
C SER A 11 19.66 -1.45 -17.79
N LEU A 12 19.12 -0.63 -18.69
CA LEU A 12 17.71 -0.19 -18.63
C LEU A 12 16.75 -1.40 -18.59
N GLU A 13 17.08 -2.47 -19.30
CA GLU A 13 16.31 -3.72 -19.28
C GLU A 13 16.32 -4.39 -17.91
N ASP A 14 17.46 -4.42 -17.22
CA ASP A 14 17.57 -4.93 -15.84
C ASP A 14 16.71 -4.11 -14.87
N ILE A 15 16.69 -2.77 -15.02
CA ILE A 15 15.86 -1.87 -14.20
C ILE A 15 14.37 -2.16 -14.45
N TYR A 16 13.96 -2.29 -15.71
CA TYR A 16 12.57 -2.58 -16.05
C TYR A 16 12.13 -3.96 -15.55
N ASN A 17 12.98 -4.98 -15.67
CA ASN A 17 12.69 -6.33 -15.20
C ASN A 17 12.61 -6.41 -13.67
N GLU A 18 13.50 -5.73 -12.96
CA GLU A 18 13.48 -5.64 -11.50
C GLU A 18 12.19 -4.94 -11.02
N VAL A 19 11.86 -3.77 -11.59
CA VAL A 19 10.65 -3.04 -11.22
C VAL A 19 9.38 -3.84 -11.55
N PHE A 20 9.35 -4.54 -12.68
CA PHE A 20 8.20 -5.33 -13.08
C PHE A 20 8.01 -6.57 -12.20
N SER A 21 9.09 -7.29 -11.89
CA SER A 21 9.04 -8.46 -11.01
C SER A 21 8.60 -8.09 -9.59
N LEU A 22 9.13 -6.98 -9.04
CA LEU A 22 8.68 -6.44 -7.75
C LEU A 22 7.19 -6.07 -7.77
N ARG A 23 6.70 -5.53 -8.89
CA ARG A 23 5.28 -5.16 -9.05
C ARG A 23 4.38 -6.39 -9.13
N ASP A 24 4.82 -7.45 -9.79
CA ASP A 24 4.08 -8.70 -9.86
C ASP A 24 4.06 -9.43 -8.52
N GLU A 25 5.18 -9.49 -7.80
CA GLU A 25 5.23 -10.07 -6.46
C GLU A 25 4.35 -9.29 -5.48
N GLN A 26 4.38 -7.96 -5.53
CA GLN A 26 3.50 -7.10 -4.73
C GLN A 26 2.02 -7.32 -5.07
N LYS A 27 1.70 -7.47 -6.36
CA LYS A 27 0.33 -7.77 -6.81
C LYS A 27 -0.15 -9.13 -6.30
N GLN A 28 0.70 -10.15 -6.34
CA GLN A 28 0.39 -11.47 -5.80
C GLN A 28 0.15 -11.41 -4.28
N LYS A 29 1.05 -10.75 -3.54
CA LYS A 29 0.91 -10.53 -2.09
C LYS A 29 -0.38 -9.79 -1.74
N LEU A 30 -0.71 -8.75 -2.49
CA LEU A 30 -1.95 -8.00 -2.27
C LEU A 30 -3.19 -8.85 -2.57
N THR A 31 -3.14 -9.67 -3.61
CA THR A 31 -4.24 -10.58 -3.96
C THR A 31 -4.47 -11.62 -2.86
N GLU A 32 -3.39 -12.16 -2.30
CA GLU A 32 -3.46 -13.13 -1.20
C GLU A 32 -3.99 -12.48 0.09
N ASP A 33 -3.52 -11.29 0.43
CA ASP A 33 -4.02 -10.51 1.58
C ASP A 33 -5.53 -10.22 1.47
N LEU A 34 -6.00 -9.84 0.27
CA LEU A 34 -7.43 -9.63 0.02
C LEU A 34 -8.26 -10.90 0.22
N LYS A 35 -7.76 -12.07 -0.19
CA LYS A 35 -8.45 -13.34 0.04
C LYS A 35 -8.53 -13.66 1.53
N GLN A 36 -7.43 -13.52 2.26
CA GLN A 36 -7.40 -13.78 3.71
C GLN A 36 -8.36 -12.86 4.47
N LYS A 37 -8.44 -11.58 4.09
CA LYS A 37 -9.40 -10.62 4.67
C LYS A 37 -10.84 -10.98 4.36
N PHE A 38 -11.10 -11.47 3.14
CA PHE A 38 -12.42 -11.93 2.75
C PHE A 38 -12.84 -13.17 3.56
N GLU A 39 -11.97 -14.18 3.66
CA GLU A 39 -12.22 -15.39 4.46
C GLU A 39 -12.43 -15.06 5.95
N ALA A 40 -11.62 -14.15 6.49
CA ALA A 40 -11.78 -13.67 7.86
C ALA A 40 -13.15 -13.00 8.04
N ALA A 41 -13.54 -12.10 7.13
CA ALA A 41 -14.84 -11.46 7.15
C ALA A 41 -16.00 -12.44 6.96
N GLU A 42 -15.84 -13.51 6.19
CA GLU A 42 -16.85 -14.57 6.08
C GLU A 42 -16.97 -15.41 7.35
N SER A 43 -15.91 -15.51 8.15
CA SER A 43 -15.95 -16.22 9.44
C SER A 43 -16.63 -15.42 10.55
N THR A 44 -16.84 -14.10 10.37
CA THR A 44 -17.51 -13.25 11.36
C THR A 44 -19.02 -13.47 11.36
N PHE A 45 -19.66 -13.03 12.46
CA PHE A 45 -21.12 -13.05 12.63
C PHE A 45 -21.76 -14.43 12.37
N SER A 46 -21.03 -15.50 12.70
CA SER A 46 -21.49 -16.89 12.51
C SER A 46 -22.76 -17.21 13.30
N ASP A 47 -22.98 -16.53 14.43
CA ASP A 47 -24.17 -16.68 15.28
C ASP A 47 -25.30 -15.70 14.93
N ALA A 48 -25.14 -14.86 13.91
CA ALA A 48 -26.16 -13.90 13.49
C ALA A 48 -27.30 -14.58 12.69
N PRO A 49 -28.51 -13.99 12.67
CA PRO A 49 -29.61 -14.47 11.84
C PRO A 49 -29.21 -14.59 10.37
N GLU A 50 -29.68 -15.65 9.71
CA GLU A 50 -29.32 -15.95 8.32
C GLU A 50 -29.60 -14.80 7.35
N GLU A 51 -30.70 -14.08 7.56
CA GLU A 51 -31.11 -12.93 6.74
C GLU A 51 -30.14 -11.73 6.83
N GLU A 52 -29.46 -11.55 7.98
CA GLU A 52 -28.56 -10.42 8.22
C GLU A 52 -27.08 -10.81 8.06
N ARG A 53 -26.77 -12.10 8.18
CA ARG A 53 -25.40 -12.62 8.23
C ARG A 53 -24.59 -12.26 6.98
N GLU A 54 -25.14 -12.38 5.79
CA GLU A 54 -24.44 -12.01 4.54
C GLU A 54 -24.11 -10.51 4.52
N PHE A 55 -25.08 -9.67 4.90
CA PHE A 55 -24.88 -8.23 4.97
C PHE A 55 -23.78 -7.86 5.98
N LEU A 56 -23.81 -8.44 7.17
CA LEU A 56 -22.83 -8.17 8.23
C LEU A 56 -21.41 -8.61 7.84
N ARG A 57 -21.27 -9.74 7.15
CA ARG A 57 -19.97 -10.21 6.62
C ARG A 57 -19.45 -9.29 5.53
N LEU A 58 -20.30 -8.87 4.59
CA LEU A 58 -19.93 -7.91 3.56
C LEU A 58 -19.54 -6.56 4.18
N PHE A 59 -20.31 -6.08 5.16
CA PHE A 59 -20.01 -4.86 5.89
C PHE A 59 -18.67 -4.96 6.65
N SER A 60 -18.38 -6.12 7.24
CA SER A 60 -17.08 -6.40 7.88
C SER A 60 -15.94 -6.28 6.88
N PHE A 61 -16.08 -6.90 5.72
CA PHE A 61 -15.06 -6.85 4.67
C PHE A 61 -14.83 -5.43 4.15
N ILE A 62 -15.91 -4.67 3.91
CA ILE A 62 -15.82 -3.26 3.52
C ILE A 62 -15.11 -2.44 4.60
N SER A 63 -15.43 -2.69 5.87
CA SER A 63 -14.80 -1.98 7.00
C SER A 63 -13.31 -2.27 7.11
N GLU A 64 -12.90 -3.53 6.92
CA GLU A 64 -11.50 -3.95 6.90
C GLU A 64 -10.72 -3.24 5.78
N LEU A 65 -11.28 -3.21 4.56
CA LEU A 65 -10.67 -2.51 3.42
C LEU A 65 -10.59 -1.00 3.65
N ALA A 66 -11.63 -0.39 4.23
CA ALA A 66 -11.65 1.03 4.55
C ALA A 66 -10.56 1.38 5.58
N PHE A 67 -10.36 0.51 6.57
CA PHE A 67 -9.32 0.68 7.58
C PHE A 67 -7.91 0.61 6.98
N ASP A 68 -7.64 -0.35 6.09
CA ASP A 68 -6.37 -0.41 5.36
C ASP A 68 -6.06 0.87 4.58
N VAL A 69 -7.05 1.37 3.84
CA VAL A 69 -6.91 2.59 3.03
C VAL A 69 -6.64 3.78 3.94
N TYR A 70 -7.35 3.87 5.08
CA TYR A 70 -7.13 4.92 6.08
C TYR A 70 -5.71 4.89 6.64
N LEU A 71 -5.21 3.72 7.07
CA LEU A 71 -3.85 3.60 7.60
C LEU A 71 -2.80 3.94 6.55
N LYS A 72 -2.94 3.42 5.32
CA LYS A 72 -2.03 3.74 4.21
C LYS A 72 -1.99 5.25 3.94
N LYS A 73 -3.16 5.90 3.93
CA LYS A 73 -3.26 7.36 3.79
C LYS A 73 -2.51 8.09 4.91
N MET A 74 -2.73 7.71 6.16
CA MET A 74 -2.10 8.34 7.32
C MET A 74 -0.56 8.22 7.29
N VAL A 75 -0.03 7.06 6.89
CA VAL A 75 1.41 6.85 6.73
C VAL A 75 1.97 7.75 5.62
N ILE A 76 1.29 7.83 4.47
CA ILE A 76 1.70 8.69 3.36
C ILE A 76 1.70 10.16 3.78
N GLU A 77 0.66 10.62 4.49
CA GLU A 77 0.59 11.98 5.02
C GLU A 77 1.75 12.27 5.97
N GLY A 78 2.05 11.37 6.91
CA GLY A 78 3.19 11.51 7.82
C GLY A 78 4.55 11.57 7.11
N LEU A 79 4.74 10.76 6.06
CA LEU A 79 5.96 10.82 5.24
C LEU A 79 6.08 12.13 4.46
N ILE A 80 4.97 12.64 3.91
CA ILE A 80 4.94 13.94 3.21
C ILE A 80 5.29 15.07 4.18
N ASP A 81 4.75 15.04 5.39
CA ASP A 81 5.02 16.07 6.41
C ASP A 81 6.49 16.08 6.82
N GLN A 82 7.11 14.90 7.02
CA GLN A 82 8.55 14.79 7.30
C GLN A 82 9.40 15.37 6.16
N LEU A 83 9.08 15.05 4.91
CA LEU A 83 9.79 15.60 3.75
C LEU A 83 9.70 17.13 3.68
N ARG A 84 8.55 17.71 4.06
CA ARG A 84 8.38 19.17 4.14
C ARG A 84 9.22 19.78 5.26
N GLU A 85 9.29 19.14 6.42
CA GLU A 85 10.12 19.59 7.54
C GLU A 85 11.62 19.56 7.20
N GLU A 86 12.08 18.54 6.48
CA GLU A 86 13.47 18.42 6.01
C GLU A 86 13.81 19.40 4.89
N ALA A 87 12.85 19.73 4.01
CA ALA A 87 13.04 20.67 2.90
C ALA A 87 13.05 22.16 3.34
N LEU A 88 12.59 22.47 4.56
CA LEU A 88 12.68 23.81 5.12
C LEU A 88 14.11 24.06 5.62
N PRO A 89 14.85 25.06 5.10
CA PRO A 89 16.14 25.41 5.66
C PRO A 89 15.96 25.81 7.13
N LYS A 90 16.82 25.27 8.00
CA LYS A 90 16.93 25.66 9.42
C LYS A 90 17.46 27.10 9.54
N ASP A 91 16.76 28.08 8.98
CA ASP A 91 17.08 29.49 9.20
C ASP A 91 16.49 29.95 10.54
N LYS A 92 17.34 29.80 11.56
CA LYS A 92 17.52 30.72 12.69
C LYS A 92 16.24 31.31 13.28
N LYS A 93 15.69 30.62 14.29
CA LYS A 93 15.13 31.33 15.46
C LYS A 93 16.28 32.03 16.19
N LYS A 94 16.64 33.21 15.69
CA LYS A 94 17.28 34.28 16.47
C LYS A 94 16.29 35.44 16.49
N ARG A 95 15.38 35.42 17.47
CA ARG A 95 14.89 36.56 18.25
C ARG A 95 13.77 36.10 19.17
#